data_AF-K1RBN8-F1
#
_entry.id   AF-K1RBN8-F1
#
_cell.length_a   1.000
_cell.length_b   1.000
_cell.length_c   1.000
_cell.angle_alpha   90.00
_cell.angle_beta   90.00
_cell.angle_gamma   90.00
#
_symmetry.space_group_name_H-M   'P 1'
#
loop_
_entity.id
_entity.type
_entity.pdbx_description
1 polymer ?
#
loop_
_entity_poly.entity_id
_entity_poly.type
_entity_poly.pdbx_seq_one_letter_code
_entity_poly.pdbx_strand_id
1 'polypeptide(L)'
;MLKIASKKDSVILDFFAGSGTTAQAVLELNKEDNGKRQFILCTNNENNICEEITYKRIKNVITGYGKYNPLKSNLKYYRCAYIPRINTETEDLHNNLLINIKNLIQLENGIEIDDNKIRVYLNEDELDRFSTNEKELEICEKIYISSDILLTSEQENIFGNNNIEVYIIPEYYFEDEIMEVM
;
A
#
# COMPACT_ATOMS: atom_id res chain seq x y z
N MET A 1 5.50 -26.00 -11.15
CA MET A 1 5.14 -25.81 -9.73
C MET A 1 3.90 -24.93 -9.59
N LEU A 2 3.93 -23.65 -9.99
CA LEU A 2 2.77 -22.73 -9.88
C LEU A 2 1.46 -23.29 -10.44
N LYS A 3 1.46 -23.86 -11.64
CA LYS A 3 0.26 -24.43 -12.30
C LYS A 3 -0.42 -25.57 -11.51
N ILE A 4 0.34 -26.28 -10.67
CA ILE A 4 -0.13 -27.43 -9.91
C ILE A 4 -0.45 -27.02 -8.46
N ALA A 5 0.34 -26.11 -7.89
CA ALA A 5 0.30 -25.76 -6.47
C ALA A 5 -0.45 -24.45 -6.16
N SER A 6 -0.98 -23.75 -7.16
CA SER A 6 -1.73 -22.50 -6.97
C SER A 6 -3.06 -22.50 -7.72
N LYS A 7 -4.04 -21.81 -7.14
CA LYS A 7 -5.28 -21.44 -7.83
C LYS A 7 -5.02 -20.21 -8.72
N LYS A 8 -5.99 -19.89 -9.58
CA LYS A 8 -5.89 -18.75 -10.50
C LYS A 8 -5.88 -17.39 -9.79
N ASP A 9 -6.21 -17.34 -8.52
CA ASP A 9 -6.36 -16.14 -7.68
C ASP A 9 -5.42 -16.17 -6.46
N SER A 10 -4.44 -17.07 -6.42
CA SER A 10 -3.53 -17.19 -5.29
C SER A 10 -2.54 -16.03 -5.18
N VAL A 11 -2.17 -15.69 -3.95
CA VAL A 11 -1.01 -14.85 -3.63
C VAL A 11 0.22 -15.75 -3.51
N ILE A 12 1.28 -15.44 -4.26
CA ILE A 12 2.53 -16.21 -4.30
C ILE A 12 3.62 -15.43 -3.56
N LEU A 13 4.12 -15.98 -2.46
CA LEU A 13 5.24 -15.41 -1.70
C LEU A 13 6.55 -16.09 -2.09
N ASP A 14 7.57 -15.31 -2.39
CA ASP A 14 8.96 -15.76 -2.54
C ASP A 14 9.89 -14.84 -1.75
N PHE A 15 10.39 -15.34 -0.63
CA PHE A 15 11.23 -14.60 0.30
C PHE A 15 12.74 -14.74 0.02
N PHE A 16 13.10 -15.42 -1.07
CA PHE A 16 14.46 -15.49 -1.62
C PHE A 16 14.43 -15.15 -3.11
N ALA A 17 13.76 -14.05 -3.45
CA ALA A 17 13.39 -13.74 -4.83
C ALA A 17 14.58 -13.65 -5.78
N GLY A 18 15.76 -13.25 -5.28
CA GLY A 18 16.98 -13.10 -6.07
C GLY A 18 16.71 -12.27 -7.33
N SER A 19 16.81 -12.88 -8.51
CA SER A 19 16.55 -12.16 -9.78
C SER A 19 15.07 -11.86 -10.08
N GLY A 20 14.10 -12.37 -9.31
CA GLY A 20 12.67 -12.12 -9.51
C GLY A 20 11.99 -13.03 -10.54
N THR A 21 12.51 -14.23 -10.76
CA THR A 21 11.94 -15.22 -11.70
C THR A 21 10.54 -15.65 -11.34
N THR A 22 10.22 -15.74 -10.03
CA THR A 22 8.89 -16.12 -9.55
C THR A 22 7.81 -15.16 -10.03
N ALA A 23 8.03 -13.83 -9.94
CA ALA A 23 7.07 -12.85 -10.44
C ALA A 23 6.87 -12.95 -11.96
N GLN A 24 7.94 -13.15 -12.73
CA GLN A 24 7.80 -13.35 -14.17
C GLN A 24 6.94 -14.59 -14.49
N ALA A 25 7.19 -15.72 -13.82
CA ALA A 25 6.41 -16.94 -14.03
C ALA A 25 4.93 -16.75 -13.66
N VAL A 26 4.64 -15.96 -12.61
CA VAL A 26 3.26 -15.59 -12.24
C VAL A 26 2.60 -14.77 -13.35
N LEU A 27 3.27 -13.74 -13.86
CA LEU A 27 2.73 -12.88 -14.92
C LEU A 27 2.50 -13.64 -16.24
N GLU A 28 3.43 -14.52 -16.61
CA GLU A 28 3.31 -15.37 -17.79
C GLU A 28 2.14 -16.36 -17.65
N LEU A 29 2.01 -17.01 -16.49
CA LEU A 29 0.93 -17.96 -16.25
C LEU A 29 -0.44 -17.28 -16.22
N ASN A 30 -0.55 -16.09 -15.60
CA ASN A 30 -1.78 -15.30 -15.64
C ASN A 30 -2.20 -14.96 -17.07
N LYS A 31 -1.24 -14.64 -17.95
CA LYS A 31 -1.52 -14.42 -19.37
C LYS A 31 -1.94 -15.70 -20.09
N GLU A 32 -1.30 -16.84 -19.78
CA GLU A 32 -1.60 -18.14 -20.38
C GLU A 32 -3.01 -18.61 -20.02
N ASP A 33 -3.41 -18.51 -18.75
CA ASP A 33 -4.63 -19.11 -18.23
C ASP A 33 -5.72 -18.11 -17.81
N ASN A 34 -5.55 -16.83 -18.16
CA ASN A 34 -6.41 -15.71 -17.74
C ASN A 34 -6.60 -15.67 -16.20
N GLY A 35 -5.51 -15.96 -15.49
CA GLY A 35 -5.45 -15.90 -14.04
C GLY A 35 -5.28 -14.48 -13.49
N LYS A 36 -5.48 -14.35 -12.19
CA LYS A 36 -5.35 -13.14 -11.37
C LYS A 36 -4.43 -13.37 -10.17
N ARG A 37 -3.43 -14.26 -10.31
CA ARG A 37 -2.46 -14.54 -9.24
C ARG A 37 -1.67 -13.27 -8.93
N GLN A 38 -1.41 -13.04 -7.65
CA GLN A 38 -0.59 -11.94 -7.16
C GLN A 38 0.76 -12.49 -6.69
N PHE A 39 1.76 -11.63 -6.57
CA PHE A 39 3.06 -12.02 -6.03
C PHE A 39 3.56 -11.02 -4.99
N ILE A 40 4.26 -11.54 -3.99
CA ILE A 40 5.05 -10.78 -3.01
C ILE A 40 6.46 -11.34 -3.10
N LEU A 41 7.43 -10.47 -3.39
CA LEU A 41 8.83 -10.83 -3.45
C LEU A 41 9.59 -10.13 -2.33
N CYS A 42 10.39 -10.90 -1.60
CA CYS A 42 11.36 -10.37 -0.66
C CYS A 42 12.75 -10.86 -1.07
N THR A 43 13.73 -9.98 -0.97
CA THR A 43 15.14 -10.30 -1.12
C THR A 43 15.93 -9.33 -0.26
N ASN A 44 17.08 -9.76 0.26
CA ASN A 44 18.06 -8.81 0.77
C ASN A 44 18.47 -7.87 -0.39
N ASN A 45 18.85 -6.64 -0.08
CA ASN A 45 19.35 -5.71 -1.08
C ASN A 45 20.89 -5.72 -1.14
N GLU A 46 21.51 -6.88 -0.86
CA GLU A 46 22.97 -7.04 -0.96
C GLU A 46 23.42 -6.82 -2.41
N ASN A 47 24.48 -6.05 -2.60
CA ASN A 47 24.98 -5.65 -3.93
C ASN A 47 23.87 -5.04 -4.82
N ASN A 48 22.91 -4.33 -4.23
CA ASN A 48 21.77 -3.72 -4.91
C ASN A 48 20.91 -4.71 -5.71
N ILE A 49 20.91 -6.00 -5.37
CA ILE A 49 20.18 -7.02 -6.14
C ILE A 49 18.69 -6.69 -6.26
N CYS A 50 18.07 -6.16 -5.20
CA CYS A 50 16.65 -5.83 -5.21
C CYS A 50 16.35 -4.72 -6.22
N GLU A 51 17.07 -3.61 -6.11
CA GLU A 51 16.80 -2.39 -6.90
C GLU A 51 17.30 -2.51 -8.34
N GLU A 52 18.49 -3.08 -8.53
CA GLU A 52 19.15 -3.10 -9.83
C GLU A 52 18.85 -4.34 -10.67
N ILE A 53 18.49 -5.46 -10.04
CA ILE A 53 18.25 -6.71 -10.75
C ILE A 53 16.79 -7.11 -10.68
N THR A 54 16.26 -7.36 -9.48
CA THR A 54 14.89 -7.86 -9.26
C THR A 54 13.86 -6.87 -9.79
N TYR A 55 13.91 -5.63 -9.29
CA TYR A 55 12.95 -4.59 -9.64
C TYR A 55 13.05 -4.21 -11.12
N LYS A 56 14.27 -4.01 -11.64
CA LYS A 56 14.48 -3.72 -13.08
C LYS A 56 13.96 -4.84 -13.97
N ARG A 57 14.18 -6.12 -13.61
CA ARG A 57 13.65 -7.26 -14.36
C ARG A 57 12.13 -7.21 -14.44
N ILE A 58 11.46 -7.08 -13.30
CA ILE A 58 9.98 -7.12 -13.25
C ILE A 58 9.40 -5.92 -13.98
N LYS A 59 10.00 -4.73 -13.81
CA LYS A 59 9.63 -3.54 -14.57
C LYS A 59 9.73 -3.79 -16.07
N ASN A 60 10.84 -4.36 -16.56
CA ASN A 60 11.03 -4.71 -17.97
C ASN A 60 10.02 -5.75 -18.46
N VAL A 61 9.66 -6.75 -17.65
CA VAL A 61 8.62 -7.73 -18.00
C VAL A 61 7.26 -7.05 -18.14
N ILE A 62 6.93 -6.13 -17.24
CA ILE A 62 5.67 -5.40 -17.23
C ILE A 62 5.56 -4.43 -18.42
N THR A 63 6.63 -3.68 -18.70
CA THR A 63 6.66 -2.67 -19.77
C THR A 63 7.03 -3.23 -21.14
N GLY A 64 7.56 -4.45 -21.19
CA GLY A 64 8.20 -5.01 -22.37
C GLY A 64 9.65 -4.56 -22.51
N TYR A 65 10.45 -5.37 -23.22
CA TYR A 65 11.87 -5.08 -23.48
C TYR A 65 12.34 -5.77 -24.76
N GLY A 66 12.99 -5.01 -25.66
CA GLY A 66 13.47 -5.52 -26.94
C GLY A 66 12.33 -6.16 -27.75
N LYS A 67 12.42 -7.48 -27.99
CA LYS A 67 11.42 -8.26 -28.72
C LYS A 67 10.29 -8.82 -27.85
N TYR A 68 10.35 -8.65 -26.53
CA TYR A 68 9.38 -9.22 -25.59
C TYR A 68 8.24 -8.24 -25.34
N ASN A 69 7.02 -8.70 -25.63
CA ASN A 69 5.81 -7.94 -25.41
C ASN A 69 5.54 -7.71 -23.91
N PRO A 70 4.96 -6.56 -23.52
CA PRO A 70 4.61 -6.27 -22.13
C PRO A 70 3.62 -7.28 -21.55
N LEU A 71 3.84 -7.63 -20.28
CA LEU A 71 2.88 -8.32 -19.41
C LEU A 71 2.31 -7.31 -18.41
N LYS A 72 1.33 -6.52 -18.87
CA LYS A 72 0.77 -5.41 -18.08
C LYS A 72 0.31 -5.88 -16.70
N SER A 73 0.85 -5.23 -15.67
CA SER A 73 0.52 -5.42 -14.26
C SER A 73 0.91 -4.14 -13.52
N ASN A 74 0.43 -3.96 -12.29
CA ASN A 74 0.99 -3.01 -11.36
C ASN A 74 2.23 -3.60 -10.67
N LEU A 75 3.06 -2.73 -10.09
CA LEU A 75 4.22 -3.09 -9.29
C LEU A 75 4.45 -2.00 -8.26
N LYS A 76 4.51 -2.37 -6.98
CA LYS A 76 4.87 -1.48 -5.88
C LYS A 76 6.13 -2.00 -5.19
N TYR A 77 7.02 -1.08 -4.81
CA TYR A 77 8.30 -1.37 -4.18
C TYR A 77 8.30 -0.79 -2.77
N TYR A 78 8.67 -1.63 -1.80
CA TYR A 78 8.84 -1.25 -0.41
C TYR A 78 10.27 -1.56 0.03
N ARG A 79 10.80 -0.75 0.95
CA ARG A 79 12.07 -0.98 1.61
C ARG A 79 11.85 -0.98 3.11
N CYS A 80 12.35 -2.00 3.79
CA CYS A 80 12.41 -1.99 5.25
C CYS A 80 13.52 -1.03 5.68
N ALA A 81 13.19 -0.13 6.60
CA ALA A 81 14.13 0.77 7.25
C ALA A 81 14.04 0.56 8.76
N TYR A 82 15.16 0.78 9.44
CA TYR A 82 15.15 0.80 10.89
C TYR A 82 14.48 2.09 11.36
N ILE A 83 13.46 1.96 12.21
CA ILE A 83 12.81 3.09 12.87
C ILE A 83 13.52 3.26 14.23
N PRO A 84 14.31 4.33 14.44
CA PRO A 84 14.96 4.54 15.71
C PRO A 84 13.94 4.80 16.80
N ARG A 85 14.13 4.16 17.95
CA ARG A 85 13.36 4.45 19.17
C ARG A 85 13.80 5.81 19.72
N ILE A 86 13.10 6.89 19.35
CA ILE A 86 13.37 8.23 19.89
C ILE A 86 12.65 8.33 21.25
N ASN A 87 13.36 7.97 22.33
CA ASN A 87 12.84 8.01 23.69
C ASN A 87 13.03 9.40 24.33
N THR A 88 12.40 10.44 23.78
CA THR A 88 12.26 11.72 24.47
C THR A 88 10.83 12.24 24.29
N GLU A 89 10.01 12.01 25.33
CA GLU A 89 8.59 12.40 25.48
C GLU A 89 7.56 11.54 24.71
N THR A 90 6.43 11.27 25.38
CA THR A 90 5.32 10.43 24.91
C THR A 90 4.64 10.93 23.62
N GLU A 91 4.80 12.22 23.31
CA GLU A 91 4.29 12.82 22.07
C GLU A 91 5.07 12.37 20.82
N ASP A 92 6.32 11.91 20.97
CA ASP A 92 7.16 11.57 19.82
C ASP A 92 6.78 10.19 19.25
N LEU A 93 6.39 9.22 20.09
CA LEU A 93 6.03 7.88 19.61
C LEU A 93 4.78 7.90 18.72
N HIS A 94 3.69 8.51 19.18
CA HIS A 94 2.45 8.60 18.41
C HIS A 94 2.67 9.30 17.06
N ASN A 95 3.37 10.44 17.06
CA ASN A 95 3.69 11.16 15.83
C ASN A 95 4.59 10.34 14.89
N ASN A 96 5.60 9.64 15.43
CA ASN A 96 6.49 8.78 14.63
C ASN A 96 5.75 7.58 14.02
N LEU A 97 4.77 7.03 14.73
CA LEU A 97 3.90 5.96 14.24
C LEU A 97 2.98 6.47 13.12
N LEU A 98 2.39 7.66 13.30
CA LEU A 98 1.56 8.32 12.28
C LEU A 98 2.33 8.64 10.99
N ILE A 99 3.64 8.91 11.04
CA ILE A 99 4.46 9.13 9.82
C ILE A 99 4.31 7.96 8.82
N ASN A 100 4.19 6.73 9.33
CA ASN A 100 4.13 5.52 8.51
C ASN A 100 2.71 5.02 8.24
N ILE A 101 1.67 5.71 8.72
CA ILE A 101 0.28 5.24 8.60
C ILE A 101 -0.13 5.00 7.15
N LYS A 102 0.24 5.91 6.24
CA LYS A 102 -0.04 5.76 4.81
C LYS A 102 0.60 4.49 4.26
N ASN A 103 1.80 4.11 4.72
CA ASN A 103 2.46 2.89 4.26
C ASN A 103 1.71 1.64 4.73
N LEU A 104 1.24 1.62 5.98
CA LEU A 104 0.47 0.52 6.55
C LEU A 104 -0.87 0.34 5.84
N ILE A 105 -1.64 1.43 5.66
CA ILE A 105 -2.92 1.41 4.93
C ILE A 105 -2.70 0.87 3.51
N GLN A 106 -1.69 1.37 2.81
CA GLN A 106 -1.39 0.94 1.44
C GLN A 106 -0.98 -0.53 1.37
N LEU A 107 -0.22 -1.01 2.35
CA LEU A 107 0.27 -2.39 2.38
C LEU A 107 -0.87 -3.38 2.63
N GLU A 108 -1.72 -3.12 3.63
CA GLU A 108 -2.84 -4.01 3.95
C GLU A 108 -3.88 -4.05 2.83
N ASN A 109 -4.22 -2.89 2.27
CA ASN A 109 -5.30 -2.78 1.28
C ASN A 109 -4.82 -2.98 -0.16
N GLY A 110 -3.51 -3.04 -0.41
CA GLY A 110 -2.94 -3.16 -1.75
C GLY A 110 -3.24 -1.95 -2.65
N ILE A 111 -3.27 -0.75 -2.08
CA ILE A 111 -3.64 0.50 -2.76
C ILE A 111 -2.46 1.49 -2.86
N GLU A 112 -2.63 2.53 -3.67
CA GLU A 112 -1.78 3.71 -3.70
C GLU A 112 -2.57 4.89 -3.12
N ILE A 113 -2.03 5.52 -2.08
CA ILE A 113 -2.57 6.78 -1.55
C ILE A 113 -1.89 7.89 -2.33
N ASP A 114 -2.68 8.55 -3.19
CA ASP A 114 -2.20 9.59 -4.12
C ASP A 114 -2.46 11.01 -3.61
N ASP A 115 -3.01 11.14 -2.39
CA ASP A 115 -3.43 12.40 -1.77
C ASP A 115 -4.42 13.20 -2.64
N ASN A 116 -5.13 12.51 -3.54
CA ASN A 116 -6.10 13.11 -4.43
C ASN A 116 -7.41 12.31 -4.45
N LYS A 117 -7.41 11.12 -5.04
CA LYS A 117 -8.54 10.19 -5.05
C LYS A 117 -8.65 9.44 -3.74
N ILE A 118 -7.51 9.08 -3.15
CA ILE A 118 -7.44 8.40 -1.86
C ILE A 118 -6.65 9.29 -0.91
N ARG A 119 -7.28 9.67 0.20
CA ARG A 119 -6.72 10.63 1.16
C ARG A 119 -6.74 10.07 2.58
N VAL A 120 -5.88 10.62 3.43
CA VAL A 120 -5.76 10.24 4.84
C VAL A 120 -5.84 11.49 5.70
N TYR A 121 -6.68 11.47 6.73
CA TYR A 121 -6.86 12.56 7.69
C TYR A 121 -6.62 12.06 9.11
N LEU A 122 -5.72 12.73 9.82
CA LEU A 122 -5.30 12.32 11.17
C LEU A 122 -5.76 13.30 12.26
N ASN A 123 -6.31 14.45 11.87
CA ASN A 123 -6.91 15.44 12.74
C ASN A 123 -8.18 16.03 12.11
N GLU A 124 -9.05 16.58 12.95
CA GLU A 124 -10.34 17.16 12.56
C GLU A 124 -10.16 18.41 11.68
N ASP A 125 -9.17 19.27 11.98
CA ASP A 125 -8.94 20.52 11.24
C ASP A 125 -8.69 20.29 9.74
N GLU A 126 -7.89 19.29 9.39
CA GLU A 126 -7.61 18.94 7.99
C GLU A 126 -8.84 18.34 7.30
N LEU A 127 -9.62 17.53 8.02
CA LEU A 127 -10.84 16.93 7.50
C LEU A 127 -11.93 18.00 7.27
N ASP A 128 -12.07 18.95 8.20
CA ASP A 128 -12.99 20.08 8.08
C ASP A 128 -12.65 20.93 6.86
N ARG A 129 -11.38 21.26 6.67
CA ARG A 129 -10.93 21.99 5.46
C ARG A 129 -11.27 21.24 4.19
N PHE A 130 -11.05 19.93 4.15
CA PHE A 130 -11.41 19.09 3.01
C PHE A 130 -12.92 19.08 2.75
N SER A 131 -13.74 18.96 3.80
CA SER A 131 -15.20 18.92 3.68
C SER A 131 -15.82 20.19 3.09
N THR A 132 -15.09 21.30 3.08
CA THR A 132 -15.51 22.57 2.48
C THR A 132 -14.95 22.81 1.08
N ASN A 133 -14.07 21.93 0.58
CA ASN A 133 -13.39 22.09 -0.70
C ASN A 133 -14.06 21.26 -1.81
N GLU A 134 -15.04 21.87 -2.48
CA GLU A 134 -15.81 21.24 -3.57
C GLU A 134 -14.94 20.58 -4.65
N LYS A 135 -13.80 21.18 -5.00
CA LYS A 135 -12.91 20.65 -6.05
C LYS A 135 -12.23 19.36 -5.62
N GLU A 136 -11.85 19.26 -4.35
CA GLU A 136 -11.22 18.05 -3.83
C GLU A 136 -12.25 16.95 -3.60
N LEU A 137 -13.47 17.32 -3.16
CA LEU A 137 -14.59 16.40 -2.99
C LEU A 137 -15.02 15.76 -4.31
N GLU A 138 -15.02 16.49 -5.42
CA GLU A 138 -15.39 15.97 -6.74
C GLU A 138 -14.41 14.89 -7.25
N ILE A 139 -13.15 14.96 -6.82
CA ILE A 139 -12.09 14.04 -7.27
C ILE A 139 -11.90 12.87 -6.29
N CYS A 140 -12.17 13.10 -5.01
CA CYS A 140 -11.94 12.11 -3.96
C CYS A 140 -12.92 10.93 -4.10
N GLU A 141 -12.39 9.72 -3.98
CA GLU A 141 -13.15 8.47 -4.02
C GLU A 141 -13.18 7.81 -2.63
N LYS A 142 -12.09 7.94 -1.85
CA LYS A 142 -11.96 7.30 -0.53
C LYS A 142 -11.18 8.17 0.44
N ILE A 143 -11.61 8.17 1.70
CA ILE A 143 -10.86 8.76 2.81
C ILE A 143 -10.63 7.72 3.91
N TYR A 144 -9.44 7.78 4.50
CA TYR A 144 -9.10 7.09 5.73
C TYR A 144 -8.97 8.12 6.84
N ILE A 145 -9.70 7.95 7.95
CA ILE A 145 -9.69 8.89 9.08
C ILE A 145 -9.21 8.19 10.34
N SER A 146 -8.51 8.92 11.22
CA SER A 146 -8.14 8.40 12.56
C SER A 146 -9.38 7.93 13.32
N SER A 147 -9.24 6.89 14.16
CA SER A 147 -10.32 6.43 15.05
C SER A 147 -10.76 7.49 16.07
N ASP A 148 -9.90 8.48 16.33
CA ASP A 148 -10.18 9.61 17.22
C ASP A 148 -11.06 10.69 16.57
N ILE A 149 -11.27 10.66 15.25
CA ILE A 149 -12.07 11.66 14.53
C ILE A 149 -13.54 11.22 14.49
N LEU A 150 -14.42 12.10 14.96
CA LEU A 150 -15.87 11.90 14.89
C LEU A 150 -16.46 12.74 13.76
N LEU A 151 -17.11 12.07 12.79
CA LEU A 151 -17.80 12.77 11.72
C LEU A 151 -19.05 13.49 12.23
N THR A 152 -19.25 14.72 11.78
CA THR A 152 -20.51 15.42 11.94
C THR A 152 -21.55 14.90 10.94
N SER A 153 -22.84 15.05 11.26
CA SER A 153 -23.91 14.69 10.32
C SER A 153 -23.84 15.46 9.00
N GLU A 154 -23.28 16.67 8.99
CA GLU A 154 -23.06 17.43 7.76
C GLU A 154 -21.99 16.77 6.89
N GLN A 155 -20.85 16.38 7.47
CA GLN A 155 -19.78 15.68 6.78
C GLN A 155 -20.22 14.33 6.22
N GLU A 156 -20.95 13.53 7.00
CA GLU A 156 -21.51 12.25 6.52
C GLU A 156 -22.38 12.44 5.27
N ASN A 157 -23.23 13.47 5.27
CA ASN A 157 -24.06 13.80 4.11
C ASN A 157 -23.21 14.29 2.92
N ILE A 158 -22.21 15.13 3.15
CA ILE A 158 -21.31 15.63 2.10
C ILE A 158 -20.57 14.45 1.44
N PHE A 159 -19.97 13.57 2.23
CA PHE A 159 -19.21 12.43 1.72
C PHE A 159 -20.14 11.43 1.01
N GLY A 160 -21.31 11.15 1.57
CA GLY A 160 -22.32 10.30 0.94
C GLY A 160 -22.80 10.84 -0.41
N ASN A 161 -23.09 12.15 -0.49
CA ASN A 161 -23.53 12.80 -1.74
C ASN A 161 -22.46 12.81 -2.83
N ASN A 162 -21.18 12.83 -2.44
CA ASN A 162 -20.04 12.77 -3.37
C ASN A 162 -19.55 11.33 -3.65
N ASN A 163 -20.24 10.29 -3.14
CA ASN A 163 -19.83 8.88 -3.23
C ASN A 163 -18.42 8.62 -2.68
N ILE A 164 -18.02 9.33 -1.63
CA ILE A 164 -16.73 9.15 -0.95
C ILE A 164 -16.90 8.03 0.08
N GLU A 165 -16.11 6.96 -0.06
CA GLU A 165 -16.06 5.89 0.94
C GLU A 165 -15.20 6.32 2.13
N VAL A 166 -15.72 6.16 3.35
CA VAL A 166 -15.00 6.50 4.59
C VAL A 166 -14.55 5.22 5.28
N TYR A 167 -13.27 5.16 5.63
CA TYR A 167 -12.65 4.07 6.38
C TYR A 167 -12.04 4.61 7.67
N ILE A 168 -12.30 3.92 8.79
CA ILE A 168 -11.60 4.19 10.05
C ILE A 168 -10.26 3.46 10.03
N ILE A 169 -9.19 4.17 10.36
CA ILE A 169 -7.85 3.59 10.49
C ILE A 169 -7.84 2.66 11.70
N PRO A 170 -7.46 1.38 11.54
CA PRO A 170 -7.47 0.44 12.65
C PRO A 170 -6.38 0.74 13.70
N GLU A 171 -6.74 0.60 14.98
CA GLU A 171 -5.81 0.83 16.10
C GLU A 171 -4.72 -0.25 16.20
N TYR A 172 -4.97 -1.46 15.70
CA TYR A 172 -3.99 -2.56 15.74
C TYR A 172 -2.73 -2.30 14.90
N TYR A 173 -2.72 -1.25 14.09
CA TYR A 173 -1.51 -0.84 13.35
C TYR A 173 -0.36 -0.44 14.27
N PHE A 174 -0.65 -0.18 15.56
CA PHE A 174 0.28 0.33 16.54
C PHE A 174 0.32 -0.51 17.81
N GLU A 175 -0.42 -1.63 17.87
CA GLU A 175 -0.57 -2.44 19.08
C GLU A 175 0.78 -2.94 19.61
N ASP A 176 1.62 -3.51 18.73
CA ASP A 176 2.91 -4.07 19.13
C ASP A 176 3.89 -2.97 19.60
N GLU A 177 3.92 -1.82 18.93
CA GLU A 177 4.79 -0.69 19.31
C GLU A 177 4.37 -0.04 20.63
N ILE A 178 3.07 0.00 20.92
CA ILE A 178 2.55 0.46 22.21
C ILE A 178 2.92 -0.55 23.32
N MET A 179 2.80 -1.85 23.04
CA MET A 179 3.12 -2.93 23.98
C MET A 179 4.61 -3.00 24.34
N GLU A 180 5.54 -2.63 23.45
CA GLU A 180 6.98 -2.58 23.75
C GLU A 180 7.44 -1.37 24.58
N VAL A 181 6.53 -0.42 24.81
CA VAL A 181 6.79 0.84 25.53
C VAL A 181 6.15 0.85 26.92
N MET A 182 5.12 0.04 27.16
CA MET A 182 4.51 -0.20 28.47
C MET A 182 5.30 -1.19 29.33
#